data_AF-A0A2V9FXT2-F1
#
_entry.id   AF-A0A2V9FXT2-F1
#
_cell.length_a   1.000
_cell.length_b   1.000
_cell.length_c   1.000
_cell.angle_alpha   90.00
_cell.angle_beta   90.00
_cell.angle_gamma   90.00
#
_symmetry.space_group_name_H-M   'P 1'
#
loop_
_entity.id
_entity.type
_entity.pdbx_description
1 polymer ?
#
loop_
_entity_poly.entity_id
_entity_poly.type
_entity_poly.pdbx_seq_one_letter_code
_entity_poly.pdbx_strand_id
1 'polypeptide(L)'
;LWFAVGGFGLRWENFRPPYEANGYQVMPTVPLNQYFAERNAGQSQGLPQNALPNARLKWTLDGPVNGKPTWWQPSNLNFAPRFGLAYSPSSRGGWLAKMFGRGGALRVGASMVYDRFGSDLITQYDQFGSIGLAYKANFPDSYSFSTSPRYGGSSPTLPAPPQETFPYQPPDIAAIIGDFEGISPNLKPPYAYVFTASFAREIPGKMTLEIGYAGRLSHRLLMEGDVYTPLEYFKDPKSGVTWEQNAGIVRKLFDFGLTPAQVKANPSLVPTLPFVEDIWPTLANVDVPGSASANYFMCVYQDYGGSYLDCLHALDRNVTSSYNPGKCLTVTGCYTFFPIQGSSLPTWMNSGTAAYHGLTVSLRRRFSGGLSFDFNYSWSHSVDDGSAAESGAGEQGAAIQNIYNTKEFRGSSDFDMRHNISGNALFELPVGRGKLLLRDASRWLDFMVGGWQVSGLSRFRTGLPTTVAGGLEYNANYWLSSLAIVTGPINQGVRIDQNGNPSIFGSTSTSNSFADELPGHTGKRAAVRLPSFFNTDLGVTKVFKLPGESQRIHFRAEAFNVFNNVNFTNPSLSLTSPGTFGEFQGVMEPRVMQFALRYEF
;
A
#
# COMPACT_ATOMS: atom_id res chain seq x y z
N LEU A 1 -21.33 -45.31 12.42
CA LEU A 1 -19.87 -45.29 12.23
C LEU A 1 -19.46 -43.84 12.11
N TRP A 2 -18.64 -43.36 13.04
CA TRP A 2 -18.08 -42.02 13.00
C TRP A 2 -16.87 -42.03 12.07
N PHE A 3 -16.82 -41.13 11.09
CA PHE A 3 -15.64 -40.97 10.23
C PHE A 3 -14.93 -39.68 10.62
N ALA A 4 -13.82 -39.81 11.35
CA ALA A 4 -12.83 -38.77 11.53
C ALA A 4 -11.64 -39.13 10.64
N VAL A 5 -11.25 -38.21 9.74
CA VAL A 5 -10.08 -38.37 8.89
C VAL A 5 -9.11 -37.24 9.23
N GLY A 6 -7.97 -37.61 9.79
CA GLY A 6 -6.84 -36.71 10.04
C GLY A 6 -5.79 -36.88 8.96
N GLY A 7 -5.22 -35.78 8.50
CA GLY A 7 -4.08 -35.77 7.57
C GLY A 7 -2.95 -34.94 8.15
N PHE A 8 -1.77 -35.54 8.25
CA PHE A 8 -0.53 -34.80 8.43
C PHE A 8 0.19 -34.75 7.09
N GLY A 9 0.75 -33.61 6.76
CA GLY A 9 1.60 -33.50 5.60
C GLY A 9 2.81 -32.64 5.88
N LEU A 10 3.88 -32.96 5.18
CA LEU A 10 5.10 -32.20 5.21
C LEU A 10 5.43 -31.73 3.79
N ARG A 11 5.78 -30.46 3.65
CA ARG A 11 6.39 -29.92 2.44
C ARG A 11 7.78 -29.37 2.77
N TRP A 12 8.69 -29.58 1.84
CA TRP A 12 10.02 -28.99 1.83
C TRP A 12 10.19 -28.25 0.52
N GLU A 13 10.63 -27.00 0.58
CA GLU A 13 10.80 -26.14 -0.58
C GLU A 13 12.23 -25.58 -0.60
N ASN A 14 12.77 -25.43 -1.80
CA ASN A 14 14.04 -24.77 -2.04
C ASN A 14 13.80 -23.54 -2.91
N PHE A 15 14.19 -22.37 -2.41
CA PHE A 15 14.15 -21.14 -3.18
C PHE A 15 15.57 -20.62 -3.40
N ARG A 16 15.92 -20.52 -4.69
CA ARG A 16 17.15 -19.89 -5.15
C ARG A 16 16.85 -18.46 -5.60
N PRO A 17 17.73 -17.50 -5.27
CA PRO A 17 17.63 -16.16 -5.80
C PRO A 17 17.76 -16.18 -7.34
N PRO A 18 17.12 -15.23 -8.04
CA PRO A 18 17.47 -14.93 -9.41
C PRO A 18 18.92 -14.40 -9.49
N TYR A 19 19.48 -14.41 -10.69
CA TYR A 19 20.76 -13.77 -10.99
C TYR A 19 20.73 -13.24 -12.41
N GLU A 20 21.51 -12.19 -12.69
CA GLU A 20 21.62 -11.63 -14.03
C GLU A 20 22.55 -12.49 -14.91
N ALA A 21 22.16 -12.70 -16.16
CA ALA A 21 22.74 -13.71 -17.03
C ALA A 21 23.96 -13.27 -17.86
N ASN A 22 24.21 -11.97 -18.02
CA ASN A 22 25.23 -11.40 -18.90
C ASN A 22 26.44 -10.81 -18.15
N GLY A 23 26.48 -10.90 -16.82
CA GLY A 23 27.59 -10.43 -15.99
C GLY A 23 27.51 -8.96 -15.58
N TYR A 24 26.35 -8.32 -15.73
CA TYR A 24 26.10 -6.93 -15.33
C TYR A 24 25.55 -6.79 -13.91
N GLN A 25 25.38 -7.90 -13.18
CA GLN A 25 25.01 -7.84 -11.78
C GLN A 25 26.08 -7.09 -10.97
N VAL A 26 25.64 -6.17 -10.13
CA VAL A 26 26.51 -5.44 -9.19
C VAL A 26 25.95 -5.54 -7.79
N MET A 27 26.83 -5.37 -6.81
CA MET A 27 26.46 -5.17 -5.41
C MET A 27 27.40 -4.16 -4.75
N PRO A 28 26.96 -3.47 -3.70
CA PRO A 28 27.86 -2.61 -2.93
C PRO A 28 28.94 -3.47 -2.23
N THR A 29 30.16 -2.94 -2.14
CA THR A 29 31.29 -3.61 -1.46
C THR A 29 31.07 -3.74 0.03
N VAL A 30 30.15 -2.94 0.58
CA VAL A 30 29.68 -3.00 1.97
C VAL A 30 28.21 -3.43 1.93
N PRO A 31 27.82 -4.50 2.64
CA PRO A 31 26.41 -4.87 2.80
C PRO A 31 25.53 -3.69 3.24
N LEU A 32 24.42 -3.42 2.53
CA LEU A 32 23.57 -2.24 2.83
C LEU A 32 22.95 -2.29 4.23
N ASN A 33 22.66 -3.49 4.75
CA ASN A 33 22.23 -3.65 6.13
C ASN A 33 23.33 -3.29 7.15
N GLN A 34 24.61 -3.55 6.82
CA GLN A 34 25.75 -3.12 7.63
C GLN A 34 25.96 -1.61 7.54
N TYR A 35 25.88 -1.04 6.33
CA TYR A 35 25.96 0.41 6.13
C TYR A 35 24.88 1.14 6.96
N PHE A 36 23.62 0.72 6.87
CA PHE A 36 22.56 1.30 7.67
C PHE A 36 22.77 1.11 9.19
N ALA A 37 23.22 -0.08 9.62
CA ALA A 37 23.50 -0.34 11.03
C ALA A 37 24.63 0.54 11.59
N GLU A 38 25.69 0.77 10.80
CA GLU A 38 26.80 1.66 11.15
C GLU A 38 26.31 3.10 11.33
N ARG A 39 25.51 3.59 10.38
CA ARG A 39 24.88 4.92 10.45
C ARG A 39 24.02 5.09 11.70
N ASN A 40 23.17 4.09 11.97
CA ASN A 40 22.28 4.11 13.12
C ASN A 40 23.04 4.03 14.45
N ALA A 41 24.13 3.25 14.52
CA ALA A 41 24.99 3.23 15.69
C ALA A 41 25.74 4.56 15.87
N GLY A 42 26.26 5.13 14.78
CA GLY A 42 27.00 6.39 14.78
C GLY A 42 26.16 7.58 15.25
N GLN A 43 24.94 7.73 14.75
CA GLN A 43 24.07 8.84 15.14
C GLN A 43 23.77 8.85 16.65
N SER A 44 23.61 7.68 17.27
CA SER A 44 23.36 7.56 18.71
C SER A 44 24.53 8.03 19.58
N GLN A 45 25.72 8.13 18.98
CA GLN A 45 26.97 8.61 19.58
C GLN A 45 27.33 10.03 19.11
N GLY A 46 26.53 10.65 18.24
CA GLY A 46 26.83 11.94 17.63
C GLY A 46 27.97 11.89 16.60
N LEU A 47 28.22 10.73 15.99
CA LEU A 47 29.21 10.61 14.92
C LEU A 47 28.57 11.04 13.58
N PRO A 48 29.14 12.04 12.89
CA PRO A 48 28.59 12.55 11.64
C PRO A 48 28.76 11.52 10.52
N GLN A 49 27.81 11.50 9.58
CA GLN A 49 27.81 10.59 8.43
C GLN A 49 29.14 10.63 7.65
N ASN A 50 29.71 11.81 7.46
CA ASN A 50 30.97 12.01 6.75
C ASN A 50 32.22 11.41 7.46
N ALA A 51 32.13 11.10 8.75
CA ALA A 51 33.22 10.51 9.53
C ALA A 51 33.10 8.98 9.68
N LEU A 52 32.01 8.39 9.19
CA LEU A 52 31.80 6.95 9.27
C LEU A 52 32.74 6.20 8.31
N PRO A 53 33.26 5.01 8.69
CA PRO A 53 34.17 4.22 7.86
C PRO A 53 33.64 3.96 6.44
N ASN A 54 32.33 3.74 6.32
CA ASN A 54 31.68 3.42 5.06
C ASN A 54 30.87 4.61 4.50
N ALA A 55 31.23 5.85 4.83
CA ALA A 55 30.53 7.07 4.39
C ALA A 55 30.38 7.19 2.87
N ARG A 56 31.27 6.56 2.10
CA ARG A 56 31.17 6.39 0.64
C ARG A 56 31.09 4.91 0.29
N LEU A 57 29.99 4.52 -0.33
CA LEU A 57 29.78 3.21 -0.90
C LEU A 57 30.50 3.09 -2.25
N LYS A 58 30.99 1.88 -2.52
CA LYS A 58 31.50 1.45 -3.82
C LYS A 58 30.70 0.24 -4.26
N TRP A 59 30.63 0.00 -5.57
CA TRP A 59 29.97 -1.15 -6.16
C TRP A 59 30.99 -2.01 -6.89
N THR A 60 30.80 -3.32 -6.89
CA THR A 60 31.63 -4.29 -7.59
C THR A 60 30.74 -5.21 -8.43
N LEU A 61 31.30 -5.80 -9.50
CA LEU A 61 30.65 -6.89 -10.22
C LEU A 61 30.36 -8.04 -9.26
N ASP A 62 29.17 -8.60 -9.38
CA ASP A 62 28.64 -9.66 -8.52
C ASP A 62 27.94 -10.75 -9.36
N GLY A 63 27.43 -11.78 -8.72
CA GLY A 63 26.63 -12.81 -9.35
C GLY A 63 27.43 -14.00 -9.93
N PRO A 64 26.75 -15.13 -10.20
CA PRO A 64 27.38 -16.37 -10.62
C PRO A 64 28.17 -16.28 -11.92
N VAL A 65 27.75 -15.41 -12.85
CA VAL A 65 28.45 -15.17 -14.13
C VAL A 65 29.85 -14.58 -13.89
N ASN A 66 30.01 -13.79 -12.84
CA ASN A 66 31.27 -13.22 -12.40
C ASN A 66 31.99 -14.09 -11.34
N GLY A 67 31.56 -15.35 -11.15
CA GLY A 67 32.15 -16.29 -10.20
C GLY A 67 31.87 -15.99 -8.72
N LYS A 68 30.87 -15.15 -8.42
CA LYS A 68 30.50 -14.72 -7.07
C LYS A 68 29.10 -15.22 -6.68
N PRO A 69 28.73 -15.21 -5.38
CA PRO A 69 27.34 -15.37 -4.96
C PRO A 69 26.44 -14.32 -5.62
N THR A 70 25.13 -14.56 -5.62
CA THR A 70 24.14 -13.56 -6.04
C THR A 70 23.73 -12.67 -4.86
N TRP A 71 22.82 -11.72 -5.09
CA TRP A 71 22.42 -10.67 -4.15
C TRP A 71 22.07 -11.15 -2.73
N TRP A 72 21.47 -12.34 -2.57
CA TRP A 72 21.22 -12.97 -1.27
C TRP A 72 21.46 -14.47 -1.31
N GLN A 73 21.47 -15.10 -0.13
CA GLN A 73 21.74 -16.54 -0.01
C GLN A 73 20.52 -17.40 -0.37
N PRO A 74 20.71 -18.56 -1.03
CA PRO A 74 19.64 -19.55 -1.23
C PRO A 74 19.02 -20.04 0.09
N SER A 75 17.70 -20.21 0.10
CA SER A 75 16.99 -20.83 1.23
C SER A 75 16.70 -22.29 0.92
N ASN A 76 17.46 -23.18 1.55
CA ASN A 76 17.39 -24.62 1.34
C ASN A 76 16.57 -25.36 2.43
N LEU A 77 16.00 -24.67 3.42
CA LEU A 77 15.36 -25.28 4.59
C LEU A 77 14.00 -24.66 4.93
N ASN A 78 13.12 -24.56 3.93
CA ASN A 78 11.75 -24.08 4.12
C ASN A 78 10.84 -25.23 4.60
N PHE A 79 10.88 -25.51 5.90
CA PHE A 79 10.06 -26.55 6.53
C PHE A 79 8.62 -26.08 6.71
N ALA A 80 7.69 -26.66 5.95
CA ALA A 80 6.30 -26.22 5.87
C ALA A 80 5.34 -27.34 6.33
N PRO A 81 5.14 -27.52 7.65
CA PRO A 81 4.22 -28.51 8.17
C PRO A 81 2.76 -28.11 7.93
N ARG A 82 1.90 -29.11 7.70
CA ARG A 82 0.45 -28.94 7.60
C ARG A 82 -0.29 -30.02 8.38
N PHE A 83 -1.33 -29.58 9.07
CA PHE A 83 -2.26 -30.43 9.80
C PHE A 83 -3.67 -30.13 9.32
N GLY A 84 -4.45 -31.19 9.07
CA GLY A 84 -5.85 -31.08 8.73
C GLY A 84 -6.65 -32.17 9.43
N LEU A 85 -7.84 -31.81 9.92
CA LEU A 85 -8.79 -32.73 10.52
C LEU A 85 -10.17 -32.47 9.94
N ALA A 86 -10.83 -33.52 9.45
CA ALA A 86 -12.20 -33.50 9.01
C ALA A 86 -13.04 -34.48 9.84
N TYR A 87 -14.21 -34.03 10.27
CA TYR A 87 -15.14 -34.79 11.09
C TYR A 87 -16.56 -34.63 10.57
N SER A 88 -17.24 -35.75 10.30
CA SER A 88 -18.66 -35.76 9.93
C SER A 88 -19.45 -36.64 10.90
N PRO A 89 -20.28 -36.04 11.78
CA PRO A 89 -21.09 -36.81 12.71
C PRO A 89 -22.22 -37.56 11.99
N SER A 90 -22.34 -38.87 12.26
CA SER A 90 -23.37 -39.75 11.67
C SER A 90 -24.51 -40.10 12.65
N SER A 91 -24.49 -39.57 13.87
CA SER A 91 -25.39 -40.00 14.96
C SER A 91 -26.84 -39.54 14.78
N ARG A 92 -27.78 -40.38 15.25
CA ARG A 92 -29.22 -40.15 15.26
C ARG A 92 -29.75 -39.49 16.55
N GLY A 93 -28.92 -39.17 17.54
CA GLY A 93 -29.38 -38.61 18.83
C GLY A 93 -28.31 -37.91 19.68
N GLY A 94 -28.75 -37.21 20.74
CA GLY A 94 -27.91 -36.43 21.67
C GLY A 94 -27.77 -34.93 21.33
N TRP A 95 -27.16 -34.16 22.23
CA TRP A 95 -26.93 -32.72 22.05
C TRP A 95 -26.02 -32.42 20.84
N LEU A 96 -25.02 -33.28 20.59
CA LEU A 96 -24.16 -33.20 19.40
C LEU A 96 -24.97 -33.38 18.10
N ALA A 97 -25.98 -34.26 18.06
CA ALA A 97 -26.83 -34.41 16.88
C ALA A 97 -27.78 -33.21 16.68
N LYS A 98 -28.23 -32.56 17.77
CA LYS A 98 -28.99 -31.30 17.69
C LYS A 98 -28.13 -30.16 17.15
N MET A 99 -26.87 -30.09 17.59
CA MET A 99 -25.93 -29.04 17.20
C MET A 99 -25.39 -29.25 15.75
N PHE A 100 -24.99 -30.47 15.40
CA PHE A 100 -24.32 -30.76 14.13
C PHE A 100 -25.22 -31.33 13.01
N GLY A 101 -26.41 -31.85 13.34
CA GLY A 101 -27.35 -32.42 12.38
C GLY A 101 -26.91 -33.73 11.71
N ARG A 102 -27.80 -34.33 10.91
CA ARG A 102 -27.44 -35.39 9.96
C ARG A 102 -26.75 -34.75 8.75
N GLY A 103 -25.54 -35.18 8.41
CA GLY A 103 -24.82 -34.72 7.21
C GLY A 103 -24.02 -33.43 7.38
N GLY A 104 -23.73 -33.02 8.62
CA GLY A 104 -22.77 -31.93 8.88
C GLY A 104 -21.33 -32.38 8.63
N ALA A 105 -20.45 -31.45 8.26
CA ALA A 105 -19.02 -31.66 8.15
C ALA A 105 -18.26 -30.50 8.79
N LEU A 106 -17.44 -30.81 9.80
CA LEU A 106 -16.47 -29.90 10.40
C LEU A 106 -15.11 -30.17 9.77
N ARG A 107 -14.38 -29.12 9.39
CA ARG A 107 -13.00 -29.19 8.91
C ARG A 107 -12.19 -28.14 9.63
N VAL A 108 -11.01 -28.51 10.11
CA VAL A 108 -10.04 -27.58 10.67
C VAL A 108 -8.68 -27.85 10.07
N GLY A 109 -7.87 -26.80 9.91
CA GLY A 109 -6.56 -26.88 9.30
C GLY A 109 -5.63 -25.81 9.85
N ALA A 110 -4.36 -26.16 9.98
CA ALA A 110 -3.28 -25.26 10.31
C ALA A 110 -2.06 -25.62 9.45
N SER A 111 -1.40 -24.64 8.87
CA SER A 111 -0.20 -24.87 8.06
C SER A 111 0.75 -23.69 8.11
N MET A 112 2.03 -23.98 7.88
CA MET A 112 3.02 -22.97 7.56
C MET A 112 3.28 -23.03 6.06
N VAL A 113 3.24 -21.89 5.38
CA VAL A 113 3.50 -21.77 3.95
C VAL A 113 4.59 -20.72 3.70
N TYR A 114 5.40 -20.91 2.67
CA TYR A 114 6.39 -19.94 2.23
C TYR A 114 5.96 -19.34 0.91
N ASP A 115 6.26 -18.06 0.72
CA ASP A 115 5.99 -17.35 -0.51
C ASP A 115 7.31 -17.25 -1.32
N ARG A 116 7.21 -17.44 -2.64
CA ARG A 116 8.29 -17.11 -3.56
C ARG A 116 8.24 -15.61 -3.81
N PHE A 117 9.35 -14.93 -3.60
CA PHE A 117 9.45 -13.46 -3.61
C PHE A 117 10.47 -12.96 -4.63
N GLY A 118 10.43 -11.66 -4.89
CA GLY A 118 11.41 -10.95 -5.73
C GLY A 118 11.02 -10.86 -7.20
N SER A 119 9.75 -11.12 -7.55
CA SER A 119 9.28 -10.90 -8.93
C SER A 119 9.28 -9.43 -9.31
N ASP A 120 8.92 -8.55 -8.37
CA ASP A 120 8.95 -7.10 -8.60
C ASP A 120 10.39 -6.62 -8.77
N LEU A 121 11.30 -7.05 -7.89
CA LEU A 121 12.74 -6.81 -8.02
C LEU A 121 13.30 -7.19 -9.41
N ILE A 122 12.92 -8.36 -9.94
CA ILE A 122 13.36 -8.80 -11.28
C ILE A 122 12.79 -7.88 -12.36
N THR A 123 11.54 -7.45 -12.18
CA THR A 123 10.86 -6.54 -13.12
C THR A 123 11.51 -5.15 -13.08
N GLN A 124 11.88 -4.64 -11.91
CA GLN A 124 12.62 -3.39 -11.76
C GLN A 124 14.01 -3.48 -12.40
N TYR A 125 14.73 -4.59 -12.21
CA TYR A 125 16.01 -4.83 -12.89
C TYR A 125 15.84 -4.84 -14.43
N ASP A 126 14.81 -5.49 -14.96
CA ASP A 126 14.54 -5.51 -16.41
C ASP A 126 14.19 -4.11 -16.96
N GLN A 127 13.43 -3.32 -16.20
CA GLN A 127 13.00 -1.98 -16.60
C GLN A 127 14.09 -0.92 -16.49
N PHE A 128 14.89 -0.96 -15.42
CA PHE A 128 15.84 0.10 -15.09
C PHE A 128 17.30 -0.31 -15.20
N GLY A 129 17.58 -1.61 -15.34
CA GLY A 129 18.92 -2.15 -15.45
C GLY A 129 19.55 -2.46 -14.09
N SER A 130 20.87 -2.31 -14.00
CA SER A 130 21.63 -2.73 -12.83
C SER A 130 21.24 -1.97 -11.56
N ILE A 131 20.58 -2.67 -10.63
CA ILE A 131 20.21 -2.16 -9.30
C ILE A 131 21.40 -1.46 -8.62
N GLY A 132 21.16 -0.22 -8.19
CA GLY A 132 22.11 0.61 -7.44
C GLY A 132 23.18 1.34 -8.26
N LEU A 133 23.28 1.10 -9.57
CA LEU A 133 24.19 1.85 -10.46
C LEU A 133 23.56 2.33 -11.77
N ALA A 134 22.43 1.75 -12.17
CA ALA A 134 21.63 2.34 -13.22
C ALA A 134 21.01 3.63 -12.69
N TYR A 135 21.04 4.68 -13.51
CA TYR A 135 20.43 5.95 -13.21
C TYR A 135 19.61 6.40 -14.41
N LYS A 136 18.46 7.03 -14.17
CA LYS A 136 17.75 7.74 -15.23
C LYS A 136 18.39 9.11 -15.39
N ALA A 137 19.04 9.33 -16.52
CA ALA A 137 19.54 10.66 -16.87
C ALA A 137 18.37 11.53 -17.34
N ASN A 138 17.93 12.49 -16.52
CA ASN A 138 17.30 13.69 -17.07
C ASN A 138 18.40 14.46 -17.80
N PHE A 139 18.26 14.68 -19.11
CA PHE A 139 19.30 15.35 -19.88
C PHE A 139 19.63 16.70 -19.26
N PRO A 140 20.91 17.09 -19.12
CA PRO A 140 21.35 18.29 -18.40
C PRO A 140 20.63 19.59 -18.83
N ASP A 141 20.11 19.64 -20.05
CA ASP A 141 19.45 20.81 -20.62
C ASP A 141 17.91 20.81 -20.46
N SER A 142 17.28 19.92 -19.69
CA SER A 142 15.80 19.87 -19.59
C SER A 142 15.14 21.03 -18.80
N TYR A 143 15.94 21.93 -18.22
CA TYR A 143 15.43 23.05 -17.39
C TYR A 143 15.60 24.43 -18.03
N SER A 144 16.16 24.52 -19.25
CA SER A 144 16.49 25.79 -19.91
C SER A 144 15.84 25.88 -21.29
N PHE A 145 14.78 26.69 -21.41
CA PHE A 145 14.07 26.92 -22.68
C PHE A 145 14.95 27.39 -23.85
N SER A 146 16.14 27.91 -23.56
CA SER A 146 17.11 28.40 -24.54
C SER A 146 18.14 27.36 -24.98
N THR A 147 18.46 26.36 -24.14
CA THR A 147 19.49 25.34 -24.42
C THR A 147 18.93 23.93 -24.54
N SER A 148 17.68 23.68 -24.13
CA SER A 148 16.99 22.41 -24.33
C SER A 148 16.96 21.99 -25.81
N PRO A 149 17.36 20.76 -26.15
CA PRO A 149 17.13 20.21 -27.48
C PRO A 149 15.63 20.19 -27.79
N ARG A 150 15.22 20.86 -28.87
CA ARG A 150 13.81 20.83 -29.32
C ARG A 150 13.55 19.53 -30.06
N TYR A 151 12.39 18.92 -29.82
CA TYR A 151 11.96 17.73 -30.56
C TYR A 151 11.80 18.05 -32.05
N GLY A 152 12.67 17.48 -32.88
CA GLY A 152 12.74 17.72 -34.33
C GLY A 152 12.17 16.59 -35.20
N GLY A 153 11.43 15.64 -34.62
CA GLY A 153 10.88 14.47 -35.33
C GLY A 153 11.67 13.17 -35.15
N SER A 154 12.79 13.19 -34.42
CA SER A 154 13.54 12.01 -33.99
C SER A 154 13.98 12.16 -32.52
N SER A 155 14.04 11.05 -31.79
CA SER A 155 14.60 11.04 -30.44
C SER A 155 16.08 11.51 -30.47
N PRO A 156 16.54 12.27 -29.45
CA PRO A 156 17.96 12.64 -29.34
C PRO A 156 18.84 11.38 -29.34
N THR A 157 20.02 11.46 -29.95
CA THR A 157 21.02 10.42 -29.81
C THR A 157 21.45 10.34 -28.35
N LEU A 158 21.25 9.19 -27.72
CA LEU A 158 21.72 8.96 -26.36
C LEU A 158 23.25 8.97 -26.35
N PRO A 159 23.89 9.61 -25.35
CA PRO A 159 25.34 9.50 -25.19
C PRO A 159 25.72 8.02 -25.04
N ALA A 160 26.92 7.66 -25.52
CA ALA A 160 27.46 6.33 -25.26
C ALA A 160 27.54 6.11 -23.75
N PRO A 161 27.16 4.92 -23.24
CA PRO A 161 27.24 4.63 -21.82
C PRO A 161 28.70 4.77 -21.35
N PRO A 162 28.95 5.40 -20.19
CA PRO A 162 30.30 5.52 -19.66
C PRO A 162 30.90 4.12 -19.42
N GLN A 163 32.18 3.95 -19.78
CA GLN A 163 32.92 2.74 -19.43
C GLN A 163 33.46 2.87 -18.01
N GLU A 164 32.82 2.18 -17.07
CA GLU A 164 33.23 2.18 -15.68
C GLU A 164 34.15 1.00 -15.34
N THR A 165 35.15 1.25 -14.49
CA THR A 165 35.99 0.20 -13.90
C THR A 165 35.50 -0.16 -12.51
N PHE A 166 35.40 -1.46 -12.20
CA PHE A 166 34.98 -1.93 -10.88
C PHE A 166 36.18 -2.20 -9.95
N PRO A 167 36.09 -1.87 -8.65
CA PRO A 167 34.92 -1.29 -7.98
C PRO A 167 34.71 0.19 -8.31
N TYR A 168 33.48 0.55 -8.67
CA TYR A 168 33.08 1.91 -9.02
C TYR A 168 32.55 2.65 -7.79
N GLN A 169 32.95 3.91 -7.62
CA GLN A 169 32.45 4.78 -6.56
C GLN A 169 31.63 5.90 -7.20
N PRO A 170 30.31 5.96 -6.96
CA PRO A 170 29.50 7.10 -7.39
C PRO A 170 30.08 8.42 -6.89
N PRO A 171 29.98 9.51 -7.68
CA PRO A 171 30.45 10.82 -7.26
C PRO A 171 29.68 11.34 -6.05
N ASP A 172 30.29 12.25 -5.32
CA ASP A 172 29.62 13.01 -4.27
C ASP A 172 28.55 13.91 -4.92
N ILE A 173 27.36 13.99 -4.32
CA ILE A 173 26.24 14.73 -4.91
C ILE A 173 25.98 16.03 -4.16
N ALA A 174 25.73 17.10 -4.91
CA ALA A 174 25.40 18.41 -4.35
C ALA A 174 23.88 18.68 -4.26
N ALA A 175 23.06 17.90 -4.97
CA ALA A 175 21.61 18.09 -5.08
C ALA A 175 20.84 16.81 -4.75
N ILE A 176 19.51 16.84 -4.84
CA ILE A 176 18.66 15.65 -4.73
C ILE A 176 18.92 14.77 -5.95
N ILE A 177 19.46 13.57 -5.71
CA ILE A 177 19.63 12.55 -6.74
C ILE A 177 19.41 11.20 -6.06
N GLY A 178 18.53 10.37 -6.62
CA GLY A 178 18.08 9.18 -5.92
C GLY A 178 17.19 8.27 -6.76
N ASP A 179 17.74 7.72 -7.84
CA ASP A 179 17.17 6.53 -8.50
C ASP A 179 18.06 5.31 -8.23
N PHE A 180 18.63 5.22 -7.03
CA PHE A 180 19.40 4.05 -6.64
C PHE A 180 18.50 3.08 -5.90
N GLU A 181 18.43 1.84 -6.37
CA GLU A 181 17.75 0.75 -5.68
C GLU A 181 18.79 -0.15 -4.99
N GLY A 182 18.43 -0.72 -3.85
CA GLY A 182 19.28 -1.58 -3.04
C GLY A 182 18.63 -2.93 -2.76
N ILE A 183 19.47 -3.92 -2.49
CA ILE A 183 19.01 -5.22 -1.98
C ILE A 183 19.74 -5.52 -0.69
N SER A 184 19.00 -5.84 0.37
CA SER A 184 19.62 -6.35 1.60
C SER A 184 20.18 -7.76 1.36
N PRO A 185 21.44 -8.06 1.72
CA PRO A 185 22.04 -9.36 1.40
C PRO A 185 21.51 -10.52 2.25
N ASN A 186 20.70 -10.23 3.26
CA ASN A 186 20.11 -11.21 4.17
C ASN A 186 18.64 -11.51 3.87
N LEU A 187 18.16 -11.24 2.64
CA LEU A 187 16.79 -11.59 2.25
C LEU A 187 16.52 -13.09 2.43
N LYS A 188 15.33 -13.38 2.96
CA LYS A 188 14.81 -14.73 3.23
C LYS A 188 13.37 -14.83 2.70
N PRO A 189 12.93 -16.04 2.35
CA PRO A 189 11.54 -16.28 1.99
C PRO A 189 10.57 -15.78 3.07
N PRO A 190 9.58 -14.95 2.70
CA PRO A 190 8.43 -14.69 3.54
C PRO A 190 7.69 -15.99 3.85
N TYR A 191 7.02 -16.03 5.00
CA TYR A 191 6.19 -17.16 5.36
C TYR A 191 4.94 -16.73 6.11
N ALA A 192 3.92 -17.57 6.09
CA ALA A 192 2.69 -17.34 6.83
C ALA A 192 2.20 -18.58 7.57
N TYR A 193 1.63 -18.36 8.76
CA TYR A 193 0.78 -19.35 9.41
C TYR A 193 -0.65 -19.17 8.93
N VAL A 194 -1.20 -20.21 8.32
CA VAL A 194 -2.56 -20.24 7.77
C VAL A 194 -3.42 -21.14 8.63
N PHE A 195 -4.55 -20.60 9.10
CA PHE A 195 -5.52 -21.29 9.93
C PHE A 195 -6.86 -21.29 9.22
N THR A 196 -7.53 -22.45 9.21
CA THR A 196 -8.86 -22.59 8.62
C THR A 196 -9.75 -23.38 9.56
N ALA A 197 -11.00 -22.98 9.70
CA ALA A 197 -12.05 -23.81 10.30
C ALA A 197 -13.32 -23.63 9.48
N SER A 198 -14.04 -24.71 9.19
CA SER A 198 -15.31 -24.62 8.45
C SER A 198 -16.30 -25.64 8.97
N PHE A 199 -17.56 -25.25 9.05
CA PHE A 199 -18.68 -26.11 9.34
C PHE A 199 -19.71 -25.98 8.21
N ALA A 200 -20.01 -27.08 7.55
CA ALA A 200 -21.01 -27.14 6.48
C ALA A 200 -22.13 -28.13 6.84
N ARG A 201 -23.37 -27.81 6.48
CA ARG A 201 -24.53 -28.66 6.73
C ARG A 201 -25.66 -28.40 5.73
N GLU A 202 -26.39 -29.46 5.37
CA GLU A 202 -27.69 -29.33 4.70
C GLU A 202 -28.80 -28.90 5.66
N ILE A 203 -29.57 -27.91 5.25
CA ILE A 203 -30.75 -27.39 5.96
C ILE A 203 -32.02 -27.61 5.09
N PRO A 204 -33.23 -27.54 5.67
CA PRO A 204 -34.47 -27.74 4.91
C PRO A 204 -34.58 -26.84 3.67
N GLY A 205 -35.31 -27.30 2.66
CA GLY A 205 -35.49 -26.53 1.40
C GLY A 205 -34.40 -26.73 0.35
N LYS A 206 -33.64 -27.84 0.41
CA LYS A 206 -32.50 -28.15 -0.49
C LYS A 206 -31.41 -27.08 -0.43
N MET A 207 -31.17 -26.57 0.77
CA MET A 207 -30.17 -25.54 1.03
C MET A 207 -28.98 -26.13 1.79
N THR A 208 -27.81 -25.55 1.57
CA THR A 208 -26.58 -25.86 2.28
C THR A 208 -26.08 -24.57 2.92
N LEU A 209 -25.81 -24.61 4.22
CA LEU A 209 -25.16 -23.55 4.97
C LEU A 209 -23.72 -23.95 5.24
N GLU A 210 -22.78 -23.05 5.00
CA GLU A 210 -21.38 -23.18 5.37
C GLU A 210 -20.94 -21.94 6.15
N ILE A 211 -20.30 -22.14 7.29
CA ILE A 211 -19.67 -21.08 8.08
C ILE A 211 -18.19 -21.42 8.19
N GLY A 212 -17.33 -20.48 7.82
CA GLY A 212 -15.89 -20.63 7.77
C GLY A 212 -15.17 -19.54 8.55
N TYR A 213 -13.97 -19.86 8.99
CA TYR A 213 -12.96 -18.96 9.51
C TYR A 213 -11.68 -19.17 8.70
N ALA A 214 -11.05 -18.07 8.31
CA ALA A 214 -9.75 -18.03 7.66
C ALA A 214 -8.85 -17.04 8.41
N GLY A 215 -7.66 -17.49 8.83
CA GLY A 215 -6.64 -16.66 9.45
C GLY A 215 -5.31 -16.80 8.71
N ARG A 216 -4.59 -15.69 8.53
CA ARG A 216 -3.23 -15.67 7.96
C ARG A 216 -2.36 -14.71 8.76
N LEU A 217 -1.28 -15.22 9.35
CA LEU A 217 -0.27 -14.41 10.03
C LEU A 217 1.01 -14.47 9.20
N SER A 218 1.33 -13.39 8.50
CA SER A 218 2.46 -13.29 7.58
C SER A 218 3.65 -12.59 8.24
N HIS A 219 4.83 -13.13 7.99
CA HIS A 219 6.09 -12.68 8.57
C HIS A 219 7.15 -12.55 7.48
N ARG A 220 8.08 -11.61 7.69
CA ARG A 220 9.21 -11.36 6.76
C ARG A 220 8.72 -11.01 5.35
N LEU A 221 7.57 -10.35 5.23
CA LEU A 221 7.13 -9.83 3.95
C LEU A 221 8.18 -8.83 3.45
N LEU A 222 8.31 -8.75 2.13
CA LEU A 222 9.17 -7.75 1.52
C LEU A 222 8.59 -6.35 1.73
N MET A 223 9.48 -5.40 1.93
CA MET A 223 9.23 -3.96 1.92
C MET A 223 10.50 -3.26 1.44
N GLU A 224 10.38 -2.01 1.04
CA GLU A 224 11.52 -1.14 0.71
C GLU A 224 11.73 -0.12 1.81
N GLY A 225 12.94 -0.05 2.37
CA GLY A 225 13.31 1.01 3.31
C GLY A 225 14.46 1.83 2.76
N ASP A 226 14.42 3.13 2.97
CA ASP A 226 15.50 4.03 2.55
C ASP A 226 16.69 3.92 3.50
N VAL A 227 17.76 3.23 3.08
CA VAL A 227 19.00 3.13 3.89
C VAL A 227 19.85 4.39 3.83
N TYR A 228 19.49 5.35 2.97
CA TYR A 228 20.05 6.70 2.89
C TYR A 228 19.25 7.72 3.71
N THR A 229 18.21 7.29 4.42
CA THR A 229 17.41 8.16 5.31
C THR A 229 18.33 9.05 6.17
N PRO A 230 17.97 10.32 6.43
CA PRO A 230 18.79 11.22 7.26
C PRO A 230 19.02 10.67 8.66
N LEU A 231 20.09 11.13 9.33
CA LEU A 231 20.36 10.77 10.73
C LEU A 231 19.43 11.57 11.69
N GLU A 232 18.15 11.23 11.69
CA GLU A 232 17.12 11.93 12.46
C GLU A 232 17.30 11.82 13.98
N TYR A 233 17.95 10.75 14.45
CA TYR A 233 18.29 10.55 15.87
C TYR A 233 19.74 10.89 16.17
N PHE A 234 20.38 11.73 15.34
CA PHE A 234 21.71 12.26 15.61
C PHE A 234 21.71 13.00 16.95
N LYS A 235 22.52 12.49 17.89
CA LYS A 235 22.63 13.01 19.24
C LYS A 235 23.74 14.05 19.29
N ASP A 236 23.41 15.28 19.67
CA ASP A 236 24.44 16.29 19.95
C ASP A 236 25.32 15.82 21.13
N PRO A 237 26.65 15.66 20.93
CA PRO A 237 27.56 15.22 21.99
C PRO A 237 27.62 16.14 23.20
N LYS A 238 27.27 17.43 23.05
CA LYS A 238 27.34 18.41 24.15
C LYS A 238 26.08 18.43 25.00
N SER A 239 24.91 18.65 24.38
CA SER A 239 23.64 18.73 25.10
C SER A 239 23.01 17.36 25.37
N GLY A 240 23.35 16.34 24.57
CA GLY A 240 22.73 15.02 24.59
C GLY A 240 21.34 14.96 23.97
N VAL A 241 20.84 16.08 23.42
CA VAL A 241 19.55 16.19 22.72
C VAL A 241 19.70 15.66 21.29
N THR A 242 18.69 14.97 20.76
CA THR A 242 18.68 14.55 19.35
C THR A 242 18.09 15.63 18.44
N TRP A 243 18.40 15.55 17.14
CA TRP A 243 17.74 16.42 16.15
C TRP A 243 16.21 16.28 16.18
N GLU A 244 15.68 15.05 16.21
CA GLU A 244 14.23 14.80 16.29
C GLU A 244 13.59 15.46 17.53
N GLN A 245 14.20 15.32 18.71
CA GLN A 245 13.69 15.95 19.94
C GLN A 245 13.64 17.48 19.81
N ASN A 246 14.67 18.08 19.22
CA ASN A 246 14.72 19.50 18.92
C ASN A 246 13.62 19.91 17.92
N ALA A 247 13.51 19.18 16.81
CA ALA A 247 12.50 19.41 15.78
C ALA A 247 11.08 19.32 16.35
N GLY A 248 10.82 18.37 17.25
CA GLY A 248 9.54 18.24 17.97
C GLY A 248 9.23 19.42 18.90
N ILE A 249 10.23 20.10 19.48
CA ILE A 249 10.00 21.35 20.25
C ILE A 249 9.54 22.46 19.30
N VAL A 250 10.23 22.63 18.17
CA VAL A 250 9.91 23.63 17.15
C VAL A 250 8.50 23.40 16.59
N ARG A 251 8.13 22.13 16.38
CA ARG A 251 6.79 21.76 15.92
C ARG A 251 5.71 22.18 16.90
N LYS A 252 5.92 21.90 18.19
CA LYS A 252 5.00 22.32 19.25
C LYS A 252 4.81 23.83 19.29
N LEU A 253 5.87 24.62 19.12
CA LEU A 253 5.76 26.08 19.10
C LEU A 253 4.80 26.55 18.00
N PHE A 254 4.93 25.98 16.79
CA PHE A 254 4.04 26.27 15.68
C PHE A 254 2.60 25.79 15.91
N ASP A 255 2.43 24.57 16.42
CA ASP A 255 1.11 24.01 16.76
C ASP A 255 0.40 24.86 17.84
N PHE A 256 1.15 25.52 18.74
CA PHE A 256 0.62 26.50 19.70
C PHE A 256 0.34 27.89 19.11
N GLY A 257 0.53 28.06 17.81
CA GLY A 257 0.19 29.28 17.07
C GLY A 257 1.33 30.27 16.89
N LEU A 258 2.58 29.89 17.18
CA LEU A 258 3.73 30.74 16.86
C LEU A 258 3.93 30.77 15.34
N THR A 259 4.05 31.98 14.77
CA THR A 259 4.19 32.19 13.33
C THR A 259 5.55 32.82 12.98
N PRO A 260 6.06 32.63 11.75
CA PRO A 260 7.29 33.29 11.30
C PRO A 260 7.27 34.81 11.46
N ALA A 261 6.12 35.45 11.24
CA ALA A 261 5.96 36.90 11.42
C ALA A 261 6.17 37.34 12.87
N GLN A 262 5.68 36.56 13.84
CA GLN A 262 5.88 36.83 15.26
C GLN A 262 7.34 36.62 15.68
N VAL A 263 7.98 35.54 15.20
CA VAL A 263 9.40 35.27 15.47
C VAL A 263 10.29 36.35 14.87
N LYS A 264 9.98 36.84 13.66
CA LYS A 264 10.69 37.96 13.04
C LYS A 264 10.58 39.26 13.84
N ALA A 265 9.41 39.53 14.42
CA ALA A 265 9.19 40.71 15.26
C ALA A 265 9.83 40.58 16.65
N ASN A 266 9.83 39.36 17.21
CA ASN A 266 10.44 39.07 18.50
C ASN A 266 11.10 37.67 18.51
N PRO A 267 12.40 37.57 18.19
CA PRO A 267 13.12 36.29 18.15
C PRO A 267 13.18 35.56 19.49
N SER A 268 12.98 36.27 20.63
CA SER A 268 12.96 35.66 21.96
C SER A 268 11.73 34.77 22.23
N LEU A 269 10.74 34.79 21.33
CA LEU A 269 9.59 33.86 21.40
C LEU A 269 10.00 32.41 21.15
N VAL A 270 11.11 32.20 20.45
CA VAL A 270 11.72 30.87 20.31
C VAL A 270 12.73 30.69 21.45
N PRO A 271 12.54 29.69 22.34
CA PRO A 271 13.50 29.42 23.40
C PRO A 271 14.85 29.00 22.82
N THR A 272 15.92 29.16 23.58
CA THR A 272 17.22 28.61 23.21
C THR A 272 17.12 27.09 23.08
N LEU A 273 17.45 26.59 21.90
CA LEU A 273 17.44 25.19 21.51
C LEU A 273 18.88 24.66 21.55
N PRO A 274 19.26 23.86 22.56
CA PRO A 274 20.66 23.45 22.76
C PRO A 274 21.29 22.80 21.53
N PHE A 275 20.55 21.90 20.87
CA PHE A 275 21.00 21.25 19.64
C PHE A 275 21.35 22.26 18.55
N VAL A 276 20.49 23.26 18.30
CA VAL A 276 20.71 24.26 17.25
C VAL A 276 21.90 25.15 17.57
N GLU A 277 22.02 25.61 18.81
CA GLU A 277 23.13 26.47 19.23
C GLU A 277 24.48 25.74 19.16
N ASP A 278 24.51 24.44 19.46
CA ASP A 278 25.74 23.66 19.42
C ASP A 278 26.13 23.18 18.02
N ILE A 279 25.15 22.82 17.18
CA ILE A 279 25.37 22.23 15.86
C ILE A 279 25.42 23.28 14.75
N TRP A 280 24.66 24.36 14.89
CA TRP A 280 24.54 25.45 13.89
C TRP A 280 24.64 26.85 14.51
N PRO A 281 25.70 27.17 15.27
CA PRO A 281 25.87 28.49 15.89
C PRO A 281 25.90 29.63 14.85
N THR A 282 26.33 29.35 13.62
CA THR A 282 26.40 30.32 12.52
C THR A 282 25.05 30.65 11.91
N LEU A 283 23.97 29.98 12.32
CA LEU A 283 22.60 30.40 11.98
C LEU A 283 22.23 31.73 12.64
N ALA A 284 22.95 32.13 13.70
CA ALA A 284 22.77 33.44 14.28
C ALA A 284 22.99 34.51 13.18
N ASN A 285 21.94 35.28 12.91
CA ASN A 285 21.90 36.39 11.93
C ASN A 285 21.60 36.01 10.46
N VAL A 286 21.03 34.84 10.17
CA VAL A 286 20.62 34.50 8.78
C VAL A 286 19.35 35.26 8.35
N ASP A 287 18.22 35.04 9.02
CA ASP A 287 16.95 35.75 8.79
C ASP A 287 16.69 36.85 9.83
N VAL A 288 16.99 36.53 11.09
CA VAL A 288 16.79 37.41 12.25
C VAL A 288 18.10 37.56 13.04
N PRO A 289 18.42 38.75 13.54
CA PRO A 289 19.65 38.95 14.32
C PRO A 289 19.66 38.17 15.65
N GLY A 290 20.82 37.60 15.99
CA GLY A 290 21.18 37.25 17.36
C GLY A 290 20.62 35.94 17.95
N SER A 291 19.91 35.10 17.20
CA SER A 291 19.42 33.81 17.72
C SER A 291 19.45 32.70 16.67
N ALA A 292 20.33 31.70 16.83
CA ALA A 292 20.37 30.56 15.92
C ALA A 292 19.09 29.73 16.03
N SER A 293 18.58 29.53 17.24
CA SER A 293 17.30 28.86 17.52
C SER A 293 16.12 29.48 16.78
N ALA A 294 16.01 30.81 16.79
CA ALA A 294 14.96 31.51 16.06
C ALA A 294 15.12 31.35 14.55
N ASN A 295 16.35 31.45 14.03
CA ASN A 295 16.62 31.23 12.61
C ASN A 295 16.32 29.79 12.17
N TYR A 296 16.52 28.79 13.02
CA TYR A 296 16.10 27.42 12.72
C TYR A 296 14.57 27.30 12.59
N PHE A 297 13.80 27.96 13.46
CA PHE A 297 12.34 28.05 13.30
C PHE A 297 11.97 28.72 11.96
N MET A 298 12.66 29.79 11.59
CA MET A 298 12.43 30.50 10.33
C MET A 298 12.77 29.61 9.13
N CYS A 299 13.90 28.92 9.12
CA CYS A 299 14.25 27.93 8.10
C CYS A 299 13.12 26.92 7.88
N VAL A 300 12.62 26.29 8.96
CA VAL A 300 11.53 25.30 8.85
C VAL A 300 10.25 25.91 8.30
N TYR A 301 9.75 27.01 8.88
CA TYR A 301 8.38 27.49 8.62
C TYR A 301 8.26 28.66 7.65
N GLN A 302 9.28 29.51 7.54
CA GLN A 302 9.32 30.60 6.57
C GLN A 302 9.80 30.09 5.21
N ASP A 303 10.91 29.34 5.18
CA ASP A 303 11.61 29.05 3.92
C ASP A 303 11.23 27.68 3.34
N TYR A 304 10.94 26.71 4.21
CA TYR A 304 10.58 25.34 3.82
C TYR A 304 9.15 24.93 4.19
N GLY A 305 8.32 25.88 4.62
CA GLY A 305 6.87 25.70 4.75
C GLY A 305 6.42 24.56 5.67
N GLY A 306 7.24 24.18 6.65
CA GLY A 306 6.97 23.06 7.57
C GLY A 306 7.85 21.82 7.32
N SER A 307 8.57 21.75 6.19
CA SER A 307 9.44 20.63 5.85
C SER A 307 10.75 20.63 6.66
N TYR A 308 10.84 19.74 7.65
CA TYR A 308 11.97 19.68 8.57
C TYR A 308 13.24 19.14 7.91
N LEU A 309 13.12 18.11 7.08
CA LEU A 309 14.28 17.52 6.42
C LEU A 309 14.82 18.39 5.27
N ASP A 310 14.00 19.24 4.65
CA ASP A 310 14.50 20.23 3.69
C ASP A 310 15.34 21.30 4.38
N CYS A 311 14.87 21.80 5.53
CA CYS A 311 15.69 22.68 6.36
C CYS A 311 16.98 21.97 6.80
N LEU A 312 16.89 20.72 7.29
CA LEU A 312 18.08 19.94 7.67
C LEU A 312 19.06 19.79 6.50
N HIS A 313 18.56 19.46 5.31
CA HIS A 313 19.35 19.31 4.08
C HIS A 313 20.07 20.61 3.72
N ALA A 314 19.36 21.74 3.78
CA ALA A 314 19.91 23.06 3.49
C ALA A 314 21.05 23.47 4.45
N LEU A 315 20.97 23.03 5.71
CA LEU A 315 22.02 23.26 6.72
C LEU A 315 23.19 22.28 6.57
N ASP A 316 22.92 21.05 6.14
CA ASP A 316 23.88 19.94 6.07
C ASP A 316 24.72 19.90 4.80
N ARG A 317 24.17 20.33 3.66
CA ARG A 317 24.82 20.20 2.34
C ARG A 317 25.18 21.55 1.74
N ASN A 318 26.18 21.50 0.85
CA ASN A 318 26.69 22.66 0.11
C ASN A 318 25.75 23.03 -1.06
N VAL A 319 24.49 23.33 -0.77
CA VAL A 319 23.46 23.54 -1.79
C VAL A 319 23.42 24.97 -2.34
N THR A 320 22.92 25.07 -3.57
CA THR A 320 22.29 26.23 -4.21
C THR A 320 20.97 26.62 -3.54
N SER A 321 20.83 26.52 -2.21
CA SER A 321 19.64 27.03 -1.53
C SER A 321 19.70 28.56 -1.51
N SER A 322 18.55 29.21 -1.71
CA SER A 322 18.41 30.66 -1.51
C SER A 322 18.76 31.08 -0.07
N TYR A 323 18.74 30.11 0.86
CA TYR A 323 18.97 30.30 2.29
C TYR A 323 20.45 30.56 2.62
N ASN A 324 21.39 29.79 2.05
CA ASN A 324 22.82 30.07 2.17
C ASN A 324 23.65 29.48 1.02
N PRO A 325 23.81 30.21 -0.10
CA PRO A 325 24.49 29.69 -1.28
C PRO A 325 25.96 29.31 -1.02
N GLY A 326 26.31 28.04 -1.25
CA GLY A 326 27.71 27.61 -1.34
C GLY A 326 28.42 27.31 -0.01
N LYS A 327 27.68 27.11 1.10
CA LYS A 327 28.24 26.65 2.39
C LYS A 327 27.25 25.77 3.16
N CYS A 328 27.70 24.63 3.69
CA CYS A 328 27.01 23.95 4.79
C CYS A 328 27.33 24.66 6.12
N LEU A 329 26.40 24.62 7.08
CA LEU A 329 26.50 25.34 8.35
C LEU A 329 26.79 24.43 9.56
N THR A 330 26.72 23.11 9.36
CA THR A 330 26.94 22.13 10.43
C THR A 330 28.38 22.14 10.92
N VAL A 331 28.60 22.27 12.24
CA VAL A 331 29.95 22.36 12.85
C VAL A 331 30.82 21.11 12.63
N THR A 332 30.21 19.95 12.43
CA THR A 332 30.88 18.68 12.10
C THR A 332 31.19 18.53 10.60
N GLY A 333 30.97 19.58 9.81
CA GLY A 333 31.21 19.61 8.37
C GLY A 333 30.01 19.15 7.54
N CYS A 334 30.11 19.31 6.21
CA CYS A 334 29.03 18.94 5.31
C CYS A 334 28.80 17.42 5.31
N TYR A 335 27.56 17.00 5.01
CA TYR A 335 27.16 15.58 5.04
C TYR A 335 27.32 14.98 6.45
N THR A 336 26.90 15.72 7.47
CA THR A 336 26.77 15.23 8.84
C THR A 336 25.53 14.35 8.97
N PHE A 337 24.41 14.72 8.35
CA PHE A 337 23.13 14.04 8.52
C PHE A 337 22.77 13.17 7.30
N PHE A 338 23.04 13.68 6.11
CA PHE A 338 22.72 13.01 4.86
C PHE A 338 23.93 12.26 4.28
N PRO A 339 23.72 11.11 3.60
CA PRO A 339 24.78 10.42 2.86
C PRO A 339 25.49 11.30 1.83
N ILE A 340 26.72 10.96 1.48
CA ILE A 340 27.53 11.77 0.56
C ILE A 340 27.09 11.61 -0.91
N GLN A 341 26.61 10.42 -1.28
CA GLN A 341 26.39 10.00 -2.68
C GLN A 341 24.92 9.90 -3.10
N GLY A 342 23.98 10.17 -2.20
CA GLY A 342 22.53 10.03 -2.47
C GLY A 342 21.69 10.72 -1.42
N SER A 343 20.47 11.12 -1.76
CA SER A 343 19.46 11.57 -0.79
C SER A 343 18.48 10.46 -0.41
N SER A 344 18.41 9.40 -1.21
CA SER A 344 17.64 8.19 -0.97
C SER A 344 18.30 6.97 -1.64
N LEU A 345 18.09 5.80 -1.05
CA LEU A 345 18.48 4.48 -1.54
C LEU A 345 17.43 3.46 -1.06
N PRO A 346 16.24 3.43 -1.68
CA PRO A 346 15.24 2.41 -1.42
C PRO A 346 15.85 1.02 -1.51
N THR A 347 15.73 0.23 -0.43
CA THR A 347 16.39 -1.07 -0.31
C THR A 347 15.39 -2.15 0.06
N TRP A 348 15.31 -3.20 -0.75
CA TRP A 348 14.51 -4.38 -0.46
C TRP A 348 14.98 -5.10 0.81
N MET A 349 14.05 -5.30 1.73
CA MET A 349 14.30 -5.95 3.02
C MET A 349 13.09 -6.75 3.52
N ASN A 350 13.33 -7.71 4.42
CA ASN A 350 12.26 -8.47 5.09
C ASN A 350 11.78 -7.76 6.37
N SER A 351 11.11 -6.62 6.22
CA SER A 351 10.56 -5.88 7.38
C SER A 351 9.04 -6.07 7.57
N GLY A 352 8.31 -6.51 6.54
CA GLY A 352 6.86 -6.47 6.56
C GLY A 352 6.21 -7.59 7.38
N THR A 353 5.07 -7.28 7.98
CA THR A 353 4.27 -8.18 8.79
C THR A 353 2.78 -7.94 8.57
N ALA A 354 1.99 -8.99 8.37
CA ALA A 354 0.54 -8.87 8.16
C ALA A 354 -0.25 -9.87 9.00
N ALA A 355 -1.47 -9.49 9.37
CA ALA A 355 -2.41 -10.34 10.08
C ALA A 355 -3.80 -10.18 9.48
N TYR A 356 -4.35 -11.27 8.98
CA TYR A 356 -5.70 -11.36 8.43
C TYR A 356 -6.54 -12.33 9.25
N HIS A 357 -7.76 -11.93 9.58
CA HIS A 357 -8.79 -12.80 10.15
C HIS A 357 -10.11 -12.55 9.43
N GLY A 358 -10.80 -13.61 9.03
CA GLY A 358 -12.05 -13.54 8.31
C GLY A 358 -13.04 -14.62 8.74
N LEU A 359 -14.29 -14.24 8.92
CA LEU A 359 -15.44 -15.12 9.00
C LEU A 359 -16.11 -15.14 7.63
N THR A 360 -16.47 -16.32 7.11
CA THR A 360 -17.25 -16.48 5.89
C THR A 360 -18.55 -17.21 6.18
N VAL A 361 -19.64 -16.79 5.55
CA VAL A 361 -20.93 -17.47 5.60
C VAL A 361 -21.40 -17.65 4.17
N SER A 362 -21.69 -18.88 3.77
CA SER A 362 -22.26 -19.22 2.47
C SER A 362 -23.58 -19.94 2.67
N LEU A 363 -24.63 -19.49 1.98
CA LEU A 363 -25.93 -20.13 1.93
C LEU A 363 -26.29 -20.38 0.47
N ARG A 364 -26.41 -21.65 0.11
CA ARG A 364 -26.65 -22.07 -1.27
C ARG A 364 -27.90 -22.91 -1.39
N ARG A 365 -28.73 -22.63 -2.39
CA ARG A 365 -29.85 -23.48 -2.81
C ARG A 365 -29.63 -23.97 -4.23
N ARG A 366 -29.57 -25.29 -4.42
CA ARG A 366 -29.56 -25.89 -5.77
C ARG A 366 -30.91 -25.65 -6.45
N PHE A 367 -30.89 -25.55 -7.78
CA PHE A 367 -32.11 -25.29 -8.56
C PHE A 367 -33.17 -26.36 -8.27
N SER A 368 -34.29 -25.92 -7.70
CA SER A 368 -35.41 -26.79 -7.38
C SER A 368 -36.69 -25.98 -7.21
N GLY A 369 -37.76 -26.45 -7.87
CA GLY A 369 -39.06 -25.77 -7.83
C GLY A 369 -39.00 -24.36 -8.40
N GLY A 370 -38.15 -24.14 -9.42
CA GLY A 370 -37.99 -22.84 -10.08
C GLY A 370 -37.02 -21.87 -9.41
N LEU A 371 -36.37 -22.21 -8.29
CA LEU A 371 -35.46 -21.30 -7.59
C LEU A 371 -34.10 -21.94 -7.33
N SER A 372 -33.03 -21.21 -7.67
CA SER A 372 -31.68 -21.38 -7.13
C SER A 372 -31.14 -20.04 -6.66
N PHE A 373 -30.28 -20.07 -5.64
CA PHE A 373 -29.55 -18.88 -5.21
C PHE A 373 -28.24 -19.28 -4.52
N ASP A 374 -27.31 -18.34 -4.47
CA ASP A 374 -26.04 -18.44 -3.76
C ASP A 374 -25.79 -17.11 -3.06
N PHE A 375 -25.64 -17.14 -1.74
CA PHE A 375 -25.39 -15.97 -0.92
C PHE A 375 -24.09 -16.18 -0.14
N ASN A 376 -23.16 -15.25 -0.26
CA ASN A 376 -21.90 -15.24 0.47
C ASN A 376 -21.72 -13.93 1.21
N TYR A 377 -21.30 -14.03 2.46
CA TYR A 377 -20.92 -12.91 3.30
C TYR A 377 -19.56 -13.20 3.92
N SER A 378 -18.65 -12.24 3.86
CA SER A 378 -17.42 -12.27 4.64
C SER A 378 -17.32 -11.04 5.54
N TRP A 379 -16.99 -11.30 6.79
CA TRP A 379 -16.58 -10.29 7.75
C TRP A 379 -15.10 -10.46 8.05
N SER A 380 -14.26 -9.49 7.71
CA SER A 380 -12.82 -9.63 7.84
C SER A 380 -12.11 -8.40 8.39
N HIS A 381 -10.88 -8.61 8.84
CA HIS A 381 -9.94 -7.58 9.23
C HIS A 381 -8.55 -7.98 8.75
N SER A 382 -7.93 -7.13 7.95
CA SER A 382 -6.52 -7.21 7.56
C SER A 382 -5.73 -6.04 8.14
N VAL A 383 -4.60 -6.34 8.79
CA VAL A 383 -3.67 -5.35 9.36
C VAL A 383 -2.27 -5.63 8.86
N ASP A 384 -1.59 -4.62 8.34
CA ASP A 384 -0.20 -4.70 7.90
C ASP A 384 0.55 -3.37 8.15
N ASP A 385 1.85 -3.41 7.91
CA ASP A 385 2.77 -2.27 7.86
C ASP A 385 3.09 -1.82 6.42
N GLY A 386 2.57 -2.54 5.41
CA GLY A 386 2.59 -2.20 3.98
C GLY A 386 1.72 -3.17 3.18
N SER A 387 1.09 -2.71 2.09
CA SER A 387 0.09 -3.48 1.35
C SER A 387 0.43 -3.74 -0.13
N ALA A 388 1.51 -3.16 -0.66
CA ALA A 388 1.76 -3.14 -2.10
C ALA A 388 3.21 -3.43 -2.51
N ALA A 389 4.03 -3.98 -1.61
CA ALA A 389 5.44 -4.27 -1.91
C ALA A 389 5.64 -4.97 -3.25
N GLU A 390 4.90 -6.03 -3.57
CA GLU A 390 5.09 -6.76 -4.84
C GLU A 390 3.93 -6.58 -5.85
N SER A 391 3.10 -5.53 -5.70
CA SER A 391 1.95 -5.30 -6.59
C SER A 391 2.17 -4.19 -7.63
N GLY A 392 3.35 -3.56 -7.64
CA GLY A 392 3.67 -2.40 -8.49
C GLY A 392 2.83 -1.16 -8.16
N ALA A 393 2.08 -1.16 -7.05
CA ALA A 393 1.14 -0.10 -6.70
C ALA A 393 1.82 1.01 -5.88
N GLY A 394 2.47 1.94 -6.58
CA GLY A 394 2.82 3.28 -6.11
C GLY A 394 3.91 3.38 -5.03
N GLU A 395 4.64 4.49 -5.05
CA GLU A 395 5.83 4.77 -4.23
C GLU A 395 5.59 4.63 -2.71
N GLN A 396 4.36 4.80 -2.21
CA GLN A 396 4.06 4.77 -0.77
C GLN A 396 3.51 3.44 -0.23
N GLY A 397 3.00 2.54 -1.09
CA GLY A 397 2.32 1.31 -0.64
C GLY A 397 3.28 0.15 -0.31
N ALA A 398 4.50 0.21 -0.86
CA ALA A 398 5.60 -0.74 -0.68
C ALA A 398 6.68 -0.25 0.31
N ALA A 399 6.67 1.04 0.61
CA ALA A 399 7.78 1.71 1.25
C ALA A 399 7.59 1.92 2.75
N ILE A 400 8.68 1.81 3.48
CA ILE A 400 8.75 2.07 4.91
C ILE A 400 8.89 3.57 5.13
N GLN A 401 7.87 4.18 5.73
CA GLN A 401 7.84 5.63 6.02
C GLN A 401 8.92 6.05 7.02
N ASN A 402 9.21 5.25 8.04
CA ASN A 402 10.32 5.48 8.98
C ASN A 402 11.06 4.14 9.18
N ILE A 403 12.23 4.01 8.57
CA ILE A 403 13.04 2.79 8.64
C ILE A 403 13.61 2.53 10.04
N TYR A 404 13.73 3.56 10.89
CA TYR A 404 14.16 3.40 12.27
C TYR A 404 13.06 2.81 13.17
N ASN A 405 11.79 2.97 12.80
CA ASN A 405 10.65 2.41 13.51
C ASN A 405 9.55 1.89 12.57
N THR A 406 9.78 0.70 12.01
CA THR A 406 8.88 0.10 11.00
C THR A 406 7.49 -0.27 11.53
N LYS A 407 7.30 -0.30 12.86
CA LYS A 407 6.02 -0.66 13.49
C LYS A 407 5.04 0.50 13.57
N GLU A 408 5.52 1.73 13.45
CA GLU A 408 4.72 2.94 13.62
C GLU A 408 3.61 3.05 12.57
N PHE A 409 3.91 2.60 11.34
CA PHE A 409 2.97 2.64 10.23
C PHE A 409 1.98 1.47 10.22
N ARG A 410 1.93 0.63 11.27
CA ARG A 410 1.02 -0.53 11.30
C ARG A 410 -0.45 -0.11 11.42
N GLY A 411 -1.30 -0.59 10.50
CA GLY A 411 -2.70 -0.19 10.41
C GLY A 411 -3.54 -1.14 9.56
N SER A 412 -4.79 -0.75 9.27
CA SER A 412 -5.63 -1.54 8.35
C SER A 412 -4.95 -1.60 6.97
N SER A 413 -4.89 -2.79 6.37
CA SER A 413 -4.38 -2.97 4.99
C SER A 413 -5.21 -2.17 3.99
N ASP A 414 -4.61 -1.73 2.88
CA ASP A 414 -5.30 -0.92 1.85
C ASP A 414 -6.46 -1.70 1.17
N PHE A 415 -6.42 -3.03 1.25
CA PHE A 415 -7.47 -3.95 0.79
C PHE A 415 -8.38 -4.48 1.91
N ASP A 416 -8.36 -3.87 3.10
CA ASP A 416 -9.17 -4.27 4.27
C ASP A 416 -10.66 -4.00 4.10
N MET A 417 -11.35 -4.97 3.49
CA MET A 417 -12.80 -5.01 3.34
C MET A 417 -13.43 -5.63 4.60
N ARG A 418 -14.11 -4.80 5.41
CA ARG A 418 -14.77 -5.25 6.65
C ARG A 418 -15.96 -6.13 6.39
N HIS A 419 -16.87 -5.68 5.55
CA HIS A 419 -18.03 -6.46 5.14
C HIS A 419 -18.01 -6.58 3.63
N ASN A 420 -18.18 -7.80 3.14
CA ASN A 420 -18.31 -8.08 1.71
C ASN A 420 -19.43 -9.09 1.51
N ILE A 421 -20.39 -8.75 0.66
CA ILE A 421 -21.58 -9.53 0.38
C ILE A 421 -21.65 -9.73 -1.13
N SER A 422 -21.85 -10.97 -1.54
CA SER A 422 -22.24 -11.29 -2.92
C SER A 422 -23.42 -12.25 -2.88
N GLY A 423 -24.44 -11.97 -3.69
CA GLY A 423 -25.63 -12.80 -3.75
C GLY A 423 -26.12 -12.90 -5.18
N ASN A 424 -26.43 -14.11 -5.63
CA ASN A 424 -27.11 -14.33 -6.89
C ASN A 424 -28.39 -15.15 -6.70
N ALA A 425 -29.35 -14.95 -7.59
CA ALA A 425 -30.57 -15.75 -7.64
C ALA A 425 -30.99 -15.96 -9.09
N LEU A 426 -31.58 -17.13 -9.36
CA LEU A 426 -32.28 -17.46 -10.59
C LEU A 426 -33.66 -18.00 -10.21
N PHE A 427 -34.69 -17.32 -10.69
CA PHE A 427 -36.08 -17.61 -10.43
C PHE A 427 -36.83 -17.81 -11.76
N GLU A 428 -37.25 -19.04 -12.02
CA GLU A 428 -38.18 -19.37 -13.09
C GLU A 428 -39.60 -19.03 -12.62
N LEU A 429 -40.28 -18.14 -13.35
CA LEU A 429 -41.64 -17.75 -12.99
C LEU A 429 -42.55 -18.98 -13.00
N PRO A 430 -43.38 -19.19 -11.97
CA PRO A 430 -44.18 -20.39 -11.85
C PRO A 430 -45.47 -20.29 -12.67
N VAL A 431 -45.41 -19.71 -13.88
CA VAL A 431 -46.55 -19.43 -14.77
C VAL A 431 -46.39 -20.22 -16.07
N GLY A 432 -47.50 -20.78 -16.57
CA GLY A 432 -47.55 -21.51 -17.84
C GLY A 432 -47.97 -22.96 -17.67
N ARG A 433 -48.05 -23.67 -18.79
CA ARG A 433 -48.55 -25.04 -18.86
C ARG A 433 -47.67 -25.97 -18.02
N GLY A 434 -48.30 -26.71 -17.10
CA GLY A 434 -47.59 -27.60 -16.16
C GLY A 434 -46.84 -26.90 -15.03
N LYS A 435 -46.98 -25.57 -14.87
CA LYS A 435 -46.47 -24.81 -13.72
C LYS A 435 -47.57 -24.59 -12.66
N LEU A 436 -47.22 -23.94 -11.56
CA LEU A 436 -48.12 -23.72 -10.41
C LEU A 436 -49.30 -22.81 -10.80
N LEU A 437 -49.04 -21.76 -11.57
CA LEU A 437 -50.02 -20.80 -12.08
C LEU A 437 -50.28 -21.10 -13.56
N LEU A 438 -51.56 -21.07 -13.96
CA LEU A 438 -52.01 -21.38 -15.33
C LEU A 438 -51.59 -22.79 -15.80
N ARG A 439 -51.72 -23.79 -14.89
CA ARG A 439 -51.33 -25.18 -15.12
C ARG A 439 -51.91 -25.76 -16.42
N ASP A 440 -53.16 -25.45 -16.71
CA ASP A 440 -53.90 -25.95 -17.87
C ASP A 440 -53.95 -24.95 -19.04
N ALA A 441 -53.00 -24.01 -19.09
CA ALA A 441 -52.89 -23.04 -20.18
C ALA A 441 -52.91 -23.74 -21.55
N SER A 442 -53.71 -23.18 -22.46
CA SER A 442 -53.66 -23.53 -23.88
C SER A 442 -52.25 -23.28 -24.44
N ARG A 443 -51.90 -23.95 -25.54
CA ARG A 443 -50.56 -23.80 -26.14
C ARG A 443 -50.23 -22.36 -26.52
N TRP A 444 -51.22 -21.62 -27.02
CA TRP A 444 -51.05 -20.20 -27.36
C TRP A 444 -50.85 -19.34 -26.10
N LEU A 445 -51.58 -19.62 -25.02
CA LEU A 445 -51.45 -18.88 -23.77
C LEU A 445 -50.07 -19.14 -23.16
N ASP A 446 -49.64 -20.41 -23.10
CA ASP A 446 -48.32 -20.80 -22.61
C ASP A 446 -47.17 -20.15 -23.40
N PHE A 447 -47.30 -20.06 -24.74
CA PHE A 447 -46.33 -19.37 -25.57
C PHE A 447 -46.13 -17.91 -25.11
N MET A 448 -47.20 -17.20 -24.78
CA MET A 448 -47.12 -15.82 -24.29
C MET A 448 -46.61 -15.71 -22.84
N VAL A 449 -47.12 -16.55 -21.92
CA VAL A 449 -46.92 -16.35 -20.47
C VAL A 449 -45.92 -17.29 -19.80
N GLY A 450 -45.52 -18.39 -20.44
CA GLY A 450 -44.63 -19.42 -19.86
C GLY A 450 -43.14 -19.23 -20.16
N GLY A 451 -42.25 -19.90 -19.44
CA GLY A 451 -40.81 -19.91 -19.79
C GLY A 451 -40.03 -18.62 -19.50
N TRP A 452 -40.58 -17.75 -18.64
CA TRP A 452 -39.86 -16.60 -18.11
C TRP A 452 -38.92 -16.99 -16.96
N GLN A 453 -37.74 -16.40 -16.94
CA GLN A 453 -36.73 -16.53 -15.89
C GLN A 453 -36.21 -15.15 -15.52
N VAL A 454 -36.04 -14.90 -14.24
CA VAL A 454 -35.43 -13.69 -13.69
C VAL A 454 -34.16 -14.09 -12.97
N SER A 455 -33.07 -13.40 -13.25
CA SER A 455 -31.78 -13.56 -12.59
C SER A 455 -31.35 -12.24 -11.97
N GLY A 456 -30.67 -12.32 -10.83
CA GLY A 456 -30.14 -11.15 -10.15
C GLY A 456 -28.78 -11.45 -9.55
N LEU A 457 -27.91 -10.44 -9.53
CA LEU A 457 -26.62 -10.44 -8.86
C LEU A 457 -26.47 -9.13 -8.08
N SER A 458 -26.33 -9.22 -6.76
CA SER A 458 -26.06 -8.07 -5.90
C SER A 458 -24.70 -8.21 -5.26
N ARG A 459 -23.96 -7.11 -5.22
CA ARG A 459 -22.64 -6.99 -4.59
C ARG A 459 -22.63 -5.78 -3.68
N PHE A 460 -22.16 -5.97 -2.45
CA PHE A 460 -21.93 -4.90 -1.49
C PHE A 460 -20.58 -5.09 -0.83
N ARG A 461 -19.82 -4.02 -0.65
CA ARG A 461 -18.67 -4.02 0.27
C ARG A 461 -18.52 -2.69 0.97
N THR A 462 -18.01 -2.74 2.19
CA THR A 462 -17.50 -1.54 2.86
C THR A 462 -16.35 -0.95 2.06
N GLY A 463 -16.19 0.36 2.18
CA GLY A 463 -15.07 1.06 1.55
C GLY A 463 -13.72 0.64 2.11
N LEU A 464 -12.74 0.71 1.21
CA LEU A 464 -11.34 0.44 1.51
C LEU A 464 -10.76 1.58 2.36
N PRO A 465 -9.87 1.30 3.31
CA PRO A 465 -9.13 2.35 3.98
C PRO A 465 -8.13 3.01 3.02
N THR A 466 -7.78 4.25 3.30
CA THR A 466 -6.73 4.99 2.59
C THR A 466 -6.09 6.01 3.51
N THR A 467 -4.87 6.42 3.18
CA THR A 467 -4.16 7.53 3.81
C THR A 467 -4.59 8.86 3.19
N VAL A 468 -4.16 9.95 3.84
CA VAL A 468 -4.25 11.31 3.31
C VAL A 468 -2.82 11.77 3.05
N ALA A 469 -2.54 12.24 1.84
CA ALA A 469 -1.23 12.79 1.50
C ALA A 469 -1.03 14.13 2.22
N GLY A 470 0.19 14.35 2.73
CA GLY A 470 0.58 15.61 3.37
C GLY A 470 0.72 16.78 2.38
N GLY A 471 1.29 17.88 2.85
CA GLY A 471 1.54 19.12 2.15
C GLY A 471 2.84 19.16 1.32
N LEU A 472 3.40 18.00 0.96
CA LEU A 472 4.75 17.83 0.38
C LEU A 472 5.90 18.21 1.33
N GLU A 473 5.65 18.18 2.63
CA GLU A 473 6.70 18.26 3.65
C GLU A 473 7.46 16.94 3.77
N TYR A 474 8.74 16.97 4.17
CA TYR A 474 9.55 15.77 4.43
C TYR A 474 9.96 15.74 5.90
N ASN A 475 9.33 14.89 6.71
CA ASN A 475 9.51 14.91 8.16
C ASN A 475 10.16 13.65 8.76
N ALA A 476 10.14 12.48 8.08
CA ALA A 476 10.76 11.24 8.59
C ALA A 476 11.46 10.35 7.53
N ASN A 477 11.44 10.82 6.29
CA ASN A 477 12.07 10.18 5.16
C ASN A 477 12.24 11.24 4.08
N TYR A 478 13.32 11.18 3.33
CA TYR A 478 13.58 12.12 2.23
C TYR A 478 13.28 11.49 0.85
N TRP A 479 13.07 10.18 0.79
CA TRP A 479 12.51 9.49 -0.38
C TRP A 479 11.00 9.75 -0.54
N LEU A 480 10.26 9.85 0.56
CA LEU A 480 8.80 9.97 0.57
C LEU A 480 8.40 11.23 1.34
N SER A 481 7.54 12.04 0.74
CA SER A 481 6.89 13.12 1.49
C SER A 481 5.99 12.57 2.60
N SER A 482 5.85 13.33 3.67
CA SER A 482 5.00 13.05 4.82
C SER A 482 3.57 12.68 4.41
N LEU A 483 3.04 11.70 5.12
CA LEU A 483 1.60 11.46 5.19
C LEU A 483 0.98 12.34 6.28
N ALA A 484 -0.31 12.65 6.14
CA ALA A 484 -0.98 13.45 7.15
C ALA A 484 -1.35 12.64 8.40
N ILE A 485 -1.41 13.33 9.53
CA ILE A 485 -2.04 12.89 10.78
C ILE A 485 -3.43 13.50 10.94
N VAL A 486 -4.26 12.89 11.79
CA VAL A 486 -5.58 13.42 12.15
C VAL A 486 -5.44 14.24 13.43
N THR A 487 -5.67 15.55 13.35
CA THR A 487 -5.56 16.51 14.46
C THR A 487 -6.91 16.96 15.00
N GLY A 488 -7.99 16.68 14.27
CA GLY A 488 -9.36 17.07 14.64
C GLY A 488 -10.41 16.00 14.31
N PRO A 489 -11.68 16.21 14.70
CA PRO A 489 -12.75 15.27 14.42
C PRO A 489 -13.07 15.23 12.92
N ILE A 490 -13.14 14.02 12.37
CA ILE A 490 -13.52 13.77 10.97
C ILE A 490 -14.89 13.09 10.90
N ASN A 491 -15.76 13.60 10.02
CA ASN A 491 -17.07 13.00 9.76
C ASN A 491 -17.17 12.61 8.28
N GLN A 492 -16.85 11.35 8.01
CA GLN A 492 -16.81 10.81 6.66
C GLN A 492 -18.13 10.16 6.24
N GLY A 493 -18.44 10.24 4.95
CA GLY A 493 -19.60 9.64 4.30
C GLY A 493 -19.91 10.37 3.00
N VAL A 494 -20.56 9.72 2.04
CA VAL A 494 -20.93 10.39 0.78
C VAL A 494 -21.91 11.52 1.08
N ARG A 495 -21.49 12.75 0.78
CA ARG A 495 -22.18 14.01 1.06
C ARG A 495 -22.02 14.95 -0.15
N ILE A 496 -22.71 16.09 -0.09
CA ILE A 496 -22.43 17.23 -0.94
C ILE A 496 -21.71 18.28 -0.08
N ASP A 497 -20.62 18.83 -0.59
CA ASP A 497 -19.85 19.86 0.12
C ASP A 497 -20.37 21.28 -0.20
N GLN A 498 -19.67 22.30 0.31
CA GLN A 498 -20.05 23.69 0.10
C GLN A 498 -19.89 24.18 -1.36
N ASN A 499 -19.15 23.45 -2.20
CA ASN A 499 -19.01 23.76 -3.62
C ASN A 499 -20.17 23.16 -4.45
N GLY A 500 -21.04 22.36 -3.82
CA GLY A 500 -22.10 21.63 -4.50
C GLY A 500 -21.63 20.31 -5.12
N ASN A 501 -20.42 19.86 -4.79
CA ASN A 501 -19.81 18.67 -5.37
C ASN A 501 -20.00 17.43 -4.45
N PRO A 502 -20.19 16.22 -5.02
CA PRO A 502 -20.12 14.99 -4.26
C PRO A 502 -18.74 14.80 -3.62
N SER A 503 -18.72 14.62 -2.30
CA SER A 503 -17.51 14.52 -1.49
C SER A 503 -17.66 13.47 -0.40
N ILE A 504 -16.54 12.94 0.08
CA ILE A 504 -16.47 12.07 1.27
C ILE A 504 -16.66 12.87 2.57
N PHE A 505 -16.52 14.19 2.50
CA PHE A 505 -16.75 15.10 3.63
C PHE A 505 -17.87 16.09 3.30
N GLY A 506 -18.48 16.67 4.33
CA GLY A 506 -19.50 17.71 4.13
C GLY A 506 -18.93 19.10 3.87
N SER A 507 -17.61 19.25 3.95
CA SER A 507 -16.91 20.52 3.70
C SER A 507 -15.46 20.24 3.34
N THR A 508 -14.89 21.00 2.40
CA THR A 508 -13.44 20.91 2.12
C THR A 508 -12.60 21.41 3.30
N SER A 509 -13.18 22.23 4.19
CA SER A 509 -12.52 22.67 5.44
C SER A 509 -12.18 21.53 6.41
N THR A 510 -12.68 20.31 6.15
CA THR A 510 -12.23 19.11 6.87
C THR A 510 -10.73 18.87 6.69
N SER A 511 -10.07 19.43 5.67
CA SER A 511 -8.61 19.45 5.55
C SER A 511 -7.91 20.00 6.79
N ASN A 512 -8.52 20.97 7.50
CA ASN A 512 -7.96 21.57 8.72
C ASN A 512 -7.98 20.62 9.93
N SER A 513 -8.65 19.47 9.83
CA SER A 513 -8.59 18.38 10.82
C SER A 513 -7.44 17.41 10.55
N PHE A 514 -6.58 17.75 9.59
CA PHE A 514 -5.37 17.05 9.26
C PHE A 514 -4.20 18.03 9.30
N ALA A 515 -3.01 17.49 9.53
CA ALA A 515 -1.75 18.21 9.42
C ALA A 515 -0.68 17.23 8.92
N ASP A 516 0.40 17.75 8.36
CA ASP A 516 1.59 16.94 8.10
C ASP A 516 2.12 16.30 9.40
N GLU A 517 2.69 15.11 9.25
CA GLU A 517 3.26 14.36 10.35
C GLU A 517 4.39 15.13 11.07
N LEU A 518 4.59 14.79 12.33
CA LEU A 518 5.68 15.26 13.16
C LEU A 518 7.05 14.80 12.62
N PRO A 519 8.14 15.53 12.90
CA PRO A 519 9.50 15.08 12.59
C PRO A 519 9.80 13.70 13.19
N GLY A 520 10.32 12.77 12.39
CA GLY A 520 10.68 11.42 12.83
C GLY A 520 9.53 10.41 12.95
N HIS A 521 8.35 10.70 12.38
CA HIS A 521 7.14 9.89 12.49
C HIS A 521 6.51 9.53 11.13
N THR A 522 5.62 8.52 11.06
CA THR A 522 5.21 7.88 9.77
C THR A 522 3.90 8.37 9.13
N GLY A 523 3.18 9.28 9.75
CA GLY A 523 1.83 9.68 9.38
C GLY A 523 0.82 8.66 9.85
N LYS A 524 -0.46 8.91 9.54
CA LYS A 524 -1.55 8.00 9.89
C LYS A 524 -1.88 7.04 8.75
N ARG A 525 -1.53 5.76 8.91
CA ARG A 525 -2.07 4.69 8.04
C ARG A 525 -3.58 4.60 8.16
N ALA A 526 -4.28 4.41 7.04
CA ALA A 526 -5.72 4.20 6.98
C ALA A 526 -6.54 5.31 7.70
N ALA A 527 -6.11 6.57 7.56
CA ALA A 527 -6.74 7.72 8.22
C ALA A 527 -8.23 7.89 7.88
N VAL A 528 -8.63 7.50 6.67
CA VAL A 528 -10.02 7.60 6.19
C VAL A 528 -10.46 6.30 5.51
N ARG A 529 -11.77 6.10 5.34
CA ARG A 529 -12.32 4.98 4.56
C ARG A 529 -13.14 5.51 3.39
N LEU A 530 -12.84 5.01 2.20
CA LEU A 530 -13.57 5.32 0.97
C LEU A 530 -15.07 4.97 1.09
N PRO A 531 -15.91 5.43 0.15
CA PRO A 531 -17.32 5.02 0.11
C PRO A 531 -17.49 3.50 -0.02
N SER A 532 -18.59 3.01 0.53
CA SER A 532 -19.01 1.64 0.29
C SER A 532 -19.44 1.47 -1.17
N PHE A 533 -19.22 0.28 -1.71
CA PHE A 533 -19.66 -0.08 -3.05
C PHE A 533 -20.96 -0.88 -2.96
N PHE A 534 -21.93 -0.54 -3.81
CA PHE A 534 -23.17 -1.29 -3.95
C PHE A 534 -23.64 -1.32 -5.41
N ASN A 535 -23.83 -2.53 -5.95
CA ASN A 535 -24.30 -2.72 -7.31
C ASN A 535 -25.25 -3.91 -7.40
N THR A 536 -26.30 -3.79 -8.20
CA THR A 536 -27.20 -4.88 -8.54
C THR A 536 -27.40 -4.96 -10.04
N ASP A 537 -27.20 -6.15 -10.59
CA ASP A 537 -27.43 -6.48 -12.00
C ASP A 537 -28.65 -7.40 -12.08
N LEU A 538 -29.52 -7.18 -13.06
CA LEU A 538 -30.76 -7.95 -13.24
C LEU A 538 -30.90 -8.40 -14.70
N GLY A 539 -31.22 -9.67 -14.91
CA GLY A 539 -31.47 -10.25 -16.22
C GLY A 539 -32.83 -10.92 -16.28
N VAL A 540 -33.61 -10.62 -17.33
CA VAL A 540 -34.86 -11.31 -17.64
C VAL A 540 -34.64 -12.12 -18.92
N THR A 541 -34.95 -13.41 -18.85
CA THR A 541 -34.89 -14.32 -19.99
C THR A 541 -36.27 -14.90 -20.27
N LYS A 542 -36.63 -15.00 -21.54
CA LYS A 542 -37.83 -15.67 -22.01
C LYS A 542 -37.43 -16.75 -23.01
N VAL A 543 -37.87 -17.98 -22.77
CA VAL A 543 -37.66 -19.10 -23.69
C VAL A 543 -38.96 -19.39 -24.42
N PHE A 544 -38.98 -19.14 -25.72
CA PHE A 544 -40.08 -19.54 -26.61
C PHE A 544 -39.80 -20.94 -27.13
N LYS A 545 -40.73 -21.86 -26.87
CA LYS A 545 -40.71 -23.20 -27.49
C LYS A 545 -41.52 -23.11 -28.79
N LEU A 546 -40.87 -23.34 -29.92
CA LEU A 546 -41.54 -23.27 -31.22
C LEU A 546 -42.36 -24.54 -31.49
N PRO A 547 -43.48 -24.44 -32.24
CA PRO A 547 -44.24 -25.61 -32.67
C PRO A 547 -43.48 -26.35 -33.78
N GLY A 548 -42.79 -27.44 -33.42
CA GLY A 548 -41.92 -28.22 -34.31
C GLY A 548 -40.80 -28.91 -33.52
N GLU A 549 -40.00 -29.78 -34.16
CA GLU A 549 -38.87 -30.49 -33.53
C GLU A 549 -37.99 -29.54 -32.71
N SER A 550 -37.82 -29.80 -31.41
CA SER A 550 -36.85 -29.27 -30.41
C SER A 550 -36.38 -27.80 -30.41
N GLN A 551 -36.83 -26.94 -31.33
CA GLN A 551 -36.35 -25.59 -31.59
C GLN A 551 -36.78 -24.59 -30.51
N ARG A 552 -35.88 -23.66 -30.18
CA ARG A 552 -36.08 -22.66 -29.13
C ARG A 552 -35.57 -21.30 -29.54
N ILE A 553 -36.30 -20.25 -29.14
CA ILE A 553 -35.81 -18.87 -29.16
C ILE A 553 -35.60 -18.43 -27.72
N HIS A 554 -34.40 -17.94 -27.41
CA HIS A 554 -34.08 -17.30 -26.14
C HIS A 554 -33.99 -15.80 -26.37
N PHE A 555 -34.87 -15.05 -25.70
CA PHE A 555 -34.75 -13.61 -25.58
C PHE A 555 -34.22 -13.27 -24.20
N ARG A 556 -33.14 -12.47 -24.14
CA ARG A 556 -32.53 -12.00 -22.90
C ARG A 556 -32.49 -10.47 -22.89
N ALA A 557 -32.91 -9.88 -21.80
CA ALA A 557 -32.77 -8.46 -21.51
C ALA A 557 -32.04 -8.32 -20.18
N GLU A 558 -30.95 -7.56 -20.15
CA GLU A 558 -30.15 -7.36 -18.95
C GLU A 558 -29.97 -5.88 -18.65
N ALA A 559 -29.96 -5.56 -17.37
CA ALA A 559 -29.62 -4.25 -16.85
C ALA A 559 -28.50 -4.40 -15.82
N PHE A 560 -27.31 -3.91 -16.16
CA PHE A 560 -26.19 -3.72 -15.24
C PHE A 560 -26.43 -2.45 -14.46
N ASN A 561 -26.13 -2.46 -13.16
CA ASN A 561 -26.49 -1.36 -12.26
C ASN A 561 -27.97 -0.96 -12.43
N VAL A 562 -28.89 -1.92 -12.26
CA VAL A 562 -30.33 -1.76 -12.53
C VAL A 562 -30.98 -0.63 -11.74
N PHE A 563 -30.41 -0.25 -10.59
CA PHE A 563 -30.89 0.87 -9.79
C PHE A 563 -30.23 2.21 -10.14
N ASN A 564 -29.24 2.21 -11.02
CA ASN A 564 -28.41 3.37 -11.37
C ASN A 564 -27.76 4.00 -10.12
N ASN A 565 -27.25 3.15 -9.23
CA ASN A 565 -26.51 3.58 -8.06
C ASN A 565 -25.20 4.23 -8.50
N VAL A 566 -24.90 5.41 -7.97
CA VAL A 566 -23.63 6.10 -8.23
C VAL A 566 -22.58 5.55 -7.28
N ASN A 567 -21.58 4.85 -7.82
CA ASN A 567 -20.43 4.38 -7.05
C ASN A 567 -19.26 5.34 -7.31
N PHE A 568 -19.03 6.25 -6.36
CA PHE A 568 -17.97 7.25 -6.45
C PHE A 568 -16.57 6.65 -6.24
N THR A 569 -15.58 7.23 -6.91
CA THR A 569 -14.18 6.81 -6.87
C THR A 569 -13.26 8.02 -6.81
N ASN A 570 -12.00 7.81 -6.42
CA ASN A 570 -10.93 8.80 -6.46
C ASN A 570 -11.26 10.13 -5.74
N PRO A 571 -11.57 10.13 -4.43
CA PRO A 571 -11.66 11.37 -3.68
C PRO A 571 -10.30 12.09 -3.63
N SER A 572 -10.30 13.41 -3.72
CA SER A 572 -9.09 14.23 -3.52
C SER A 572 -8.70 14.24 -2.04
N LEU A 573 -7.66 13.50 -1.66
CA LEU A 573 -7.21 13.35 -0.27
C LEU A 573 -5.75 13.80 -0.11
N SER A 574 -5.49 15.06 -0.40
CA SER A 574 -4.16 15.67 -0.27
C SER A 574 -4.26 17.08 0.31
N LEU A 575 -3.36 17.41 1.24
CA LEU A 575 -3.26 18.76 1.81
C LEU A 575 -2.75 19.81 0.82
N THR A 576 -2.19 19.41 -0.32
CA THR A 576 -1.82 20.34 -1.41
C THR A 576 -3.02 20.84 -2.20
N SER A 577 -4.18 20.18 -2.05
CA SER A 577 -5.42 20.49 -2.79
C SER A 577 -6.59 20.80 -1.84
N PRO A 578 -6.46 21.78 -0.93
CA PRO A 578 -7.48 22.04 0.09
C PRO A 578 -8.80 22.55 -0.51
N GLY A 579 -8.78 23.16 -1.69
CA GLY A 579 -9.97 23.68 -2.37
C GLY A 579 -10.96 22.60 -2.83
N THR A 580 -10.49 21.36 -3.03
CA THR A 580 -11.28 20.21 -3.50
C THR A 580 -11.20 19.04 -2.52
N PHE A 581 -10.75 19.26 -1.29
CA PHE A 581 -10.49 18.19 -0.34
C PHE A 581 -11.74 17.35 -0.04
N GLY A 582 -11.67 16.07 -0.34
CA GLY A 582 -12.74 15.08 -0.22
C GLY A 582 -13.59 14.88 -1.48
N GLU A 583 -13.55 15.79 -2.45
CA GLU A 583 -14.37 15.73 -3.67
C GLU A 583 -14.01 14.52 -4.54
N PHE A 584 -15.02 13.76 -4.98
CA PHE A 584 -14.83 12.62 -5.87
C PHE A 584 -14.53 13.05 -7.30
N GLN A 585 -13.45 12.52 -7.88
CA GLN A 585 -12.99 12.83 -9.23
C GLN A 585 -13.50 11.83 -10.28
N GLY A 586 -14.26 10.81 -9.88
CA GLY A 586 -14.80 9.83 -10.79
C GLY A 586 -16.00 9.05 -10.23
N VAL A 587 -16.70 8.39 -11.14
CA VAL A 587 -17.81 7.48 -10.85
C VAL A 587 -17.68 6.24 -11.73
N MET A 588 -18.13 5.09 -11.21
CA MET A 588 -18.25 3.87 -12.01
C MET A 588 -19.38 4.00 -13.04
N GLU A 589 -19.43 3.03 -13.96
CA GLU A 589 -20.41 3.01 -15.05
C GLU A 589 -21.87 3.16 -14.57
N PRO A 590 -22.67 3.94 -15.30
CA PRO A 590 -24.09 4.07 -15.02
C PRO A 590 -24.83 2.78 -15.40
N ARG A 591 -26.17 2.82 -15.33
CA ARG A 591 -26.99 1.72 -15.83
C ARG A 591 -26.73 1.45 -17.32
N VAL A 592 -26.40 0.21 -17.64
CA VAL A 592 -26.23 -0.27 -19.03
C VAL A 592 -27.24 -1.37 -19.29
N MET A 593 -28.01 -1.23 -20.36
CA MET A 593 -28.97 -2.24 -20.79
C MET A 593 -28.52 -2.92 -22.08
N GLN A 594 -28.68 -4.24 -22.13
CA GLN A 594 -28.36 -5.02 -23.32
C GLN A 594 -29.43 -6.08 -23.59
N PHE A 595 -29.61 -6.37 -24.87
CA PHE A 595 -30.62 -7.29 -25.38
C PHE A 595 -29.96 -8.30 -26.30
N ALA A 596 -30.36 -9.55 -26.18
CA ALA A 596 -29.87 -10.63 -27.02
C ALA A 596 -31.02 -11.53 -27.46
N LEU A 597 -30.94 -11.99 -28.70
CA LEU A 597 -31.82 -13.00 -29.26
C LEU A 597 -30.95 -14.16 -29.75
N ARG A 598 -31.24 -15.38 -29.29
CA ARG A 598 -30.57 -16.59 -29.73
C ARG A 598 -31.59 -17.60 -30.23
N TYR A 599 -31.34 -18.16 -31.40
CA TYR A 599 -32.09 -19.27 -31.96
C TYR A 599 -31.30 -20.58 -31.80
N GLU A 600 -31.96 -21.64 -31.32
CA GLU A 600 -31.40 -22.98 -31.16
C GLU A 600 -32.19 -23.95 -32.05
N PHE A 601 -31.46 -24.67 -32.92
CA PHE A 601 -31.98 -25.66 -33.87
C PHE A 601 -32.37 -26.97 -33.18
#